data_AF-A0A955BV14-F1
#
_entry.id   AF-A0A955BV14-F1
#
_cell.length_a   1.000
_cell.length_b   1.000
_cell.length_c   1.000
_cell.angle_alpha   90.00
_cell.angle_beta   90.00
_cell.angle_gamma   90.00
#
_symmetry.space_group_name_H-M   'P 1'
#
loop_
_entity.id
_entity.type
_entity.pdbx_description
1 polymer ?
#
loop_
_entity_poly.entity_id
_entity_poly.type
_entity_poly.pdbx_seq_one_letter_code
_entity_poly.pdbx_strand_id
1 'polypeptide(L)'
;MSAILFRGMISPARTAALTLQLTLLATGAAPAVADDPAVAFDFARTAECRELDPAEFPELYAGEKAIECTLRLSVNLISGSANRIEELRVEMTDPDRRLRVLSFSPQTKLESEYADNIEWTKTTESGQSLGMSLGGELPTPVGGVIAHITPTASTGLTEREVITEKQCRVAPKQTVIAAGTVDEAHGVFFKLRPSPQSTLEGMHEFTVRLIVPENWRGDALRVTCTATGTAKVLWVKQHKTWARTAAETALYLAGDAQARQAARRYVTQ
;
A
#
# COMPACT_ATOMS: atom_id res chain seq x y z
N MET A 1 -94.59 -28.25 20.11
CA MET A 1 -95.02 -26.84 19.98
C MET A 1 -93.89 -26.11 19.28
N SER A 2 -93.78 -26.10 17.95
CA SER A 2 -94.60 -25.39 16.94
C SER A 2 -94.78 -23.90 17.20
N ALA A 3 -94.03 -23.08 16.45
CA ALA A 3 -94.44 -21.85 15.73
C ALA A 3 -93.13 -21.14 15.26
N ILE A 4 -92.75 -21.10 13.96
CA ILE A 4 -93.33 -20.41 12.78
C ILE A 4 -92.98 -18.91 12.71
N LEU A 5 -92.05 -18.62 11.77
CA LEU A 5 -91.94 -17.52 10.79
C LEU A 5 -91.78 -16.05 11.22
N PHE A 6 -90.79 -15.36 10.61
CA PHE A 6 -90.96 -14.36 9.52
C PHE A 6 -89.55 -13.91 9.03
N ARG A 7 -89.12 -14.28 7.82
CA ARG A 7 -89.20 -13.56 6.52
C ARG A 7 -88.25 -12.34 6.42
N GLY A 8 -87.26 -12.43 5.52
CA GLY A 8 -86.44 -11.31 5.06
C GLY A 8 -85.57 -11.72 3.87
N MET A 9 -86.07 -11.51 2.65
CA MET A 9 -85.31 -11.55 1.40
C MET A 9 -84.31 -10.39 1.35
N ILE A 10 -83.13 -10.60 0.75
CA ILE A 10 -82.47 -9.77 -0.29
C ILE A 10 -81.20 -10.50 -0.75
N SER A 11 -81.04 -10.61 -2.07
CA SER A 11 -79.89 -11.11 -2.84
C SER A 11 -79.20 -9.91 -3.51
N PRO A 12 -78.16 -10.06 -4.35
CA PRO A 12 -76.79 -10.53 -4.13
C PRO A 12 -75.77 -9.38 -4.39
N ALA A 13 -74.52 -9.50 -3.92
CA ALA A 13 -73.43 -8.72 -4.52
C ALA A 13 -72.10 -9.46 -4.40
N ARG A 14 -71.64 -9.96 -5.54
CA ARG A 14 -70.26 -10.40 -5.75
C ARG A 14 -69.37 -9.16 -5.72
N THR A 15 -68.52 -9.05 -4.71
CA THR A 15 -67.37 -8.12 -4.73
C THR A 15 -66.10 -8.95 -4.64
N ALA A 16 -65.47 -9.15 -5.79
CA ALA A 16 -64.11 -9.65 -5.89
C ALA A 16 -63.17 -8.56 -5.33
N ALA A 17 -62.64 -8.79 -4.13
CA ALA A 17 -61.59 -7.96 -3.57
C ALA A 17 -60.25 -8.44 -4.15
N LEU A 18 -59.71 -7.64 -5.07
CA LEU A 18 -58.37 -7.82 -5.63
C LEU A 18 -57.34 -7.34 -4.59
N THR A 19 -56.80 -8.26 -3.79
CA THR A 19 -55.69 -7.98 -2.87
C THR A 19 -54.39 -7.79 -3.65
N LEU A 20 -53.97 -6.53 -3.82
CA LEU A 20 -52.65 -6.19 -4.34
C LEU A 20 -51.61 -6.36 -3.20
N GLN A 21 -50.96 -7.52 -3.14
CA GLN A 21 -49.83 -7.73 -2.23
C GLN A 21 -48.59 -7.04 -2.80
N LEU A 22 -48.21 -5.91 -2.21
CA LEU A 22 -46.95 -5.23 -2.48
C LEU A 22 -45.85 -5.90 -1.64
N THR A 23 -45.21 -6.92 -2.18
CA THR A 23 -44.08 -7.60 -1.53
C THR A 23 -42.84 -6.72 -1.63
N LEU A 24 -42.55 -5.98 -0.56
CA LEU A 24 -41.32 -5.21 -0.41
C LEU A 24 -40.14 -6.20 -0.23
N LEU A 25 -39.45 -6.51 -1.33
CA LEU A 25 -38.18 -7.24 -1.30
C LEU A 25 -37.12 -6.34 -0.68
N ALA A 26 -37.04 -6.34 0.65
CA ALA A 26 -35.87 -5.86 1.37
C ALA A 26 -34.72 -6.83 1.09
N THR A 27 -34.02 -6.64 -0.03
CA THR A 27 -32.70 -7.20 -0.27
C THR A 27 -31.74 -6.58 0.74
N GLY A 28 -31.72 -7.14 1.95
CA GLY A 28 -30.67 -6.86 2.91
C GLY A 28 -29.37 -7.35 2.33
N ALA A 29 -28.54 -6.43 1.84
CA ALA A 29 -27.13 -6.72 1.59
C ALA A 29 -26.54 -7.13 2.94
N ALA A 30 -26.32 -8.44 3.14
CA ALA A 30 -25.55 -8.91 4.28
C ALA A 30 -24.21 -8.17 4.27
N PRO A 31 -23.72 -7.66 5.42
CA PRO A 31 -22.41 -7.05 5.45
C PRO A 31 -21.42 -8.10 4.98
N ALA A 32 -20.72 -7.81 3.88
CA ALA A 32 -19.64 -8.67 3.39
C ALA A 32 -18.59 -8.77 4.49
N VAL A 33 -18.56 -9.91 5.20
CA VAL A 33 -17.46 -10.25 6.08
C VAL A 33 -16.31 -10.58 5.14
N ALA A 34 -15.39 -9.63 4.97
CA ALA A 34 -14.18 -9.87 4.20
C ALA A 34 -13.38 -10.98 4.88
N ASP A 35 -13.15 -12.09 4.18
CA ASP A 35 -12.43 -13.24 4.72
C ASP A 35 -11.03 -12.86 5.24
N ASP A 36 -10.65 -13.48 6.36
CA ASP A 36 -9.32 -13.34 6.97
C ASP A 36 -8.24 -13.81 5.97
N PRO A 37 -7.18 -13.02 5.73
CA PRO A 37 -6.17 -13.37 4.75
C PRO A 37 -5.30 -14.54 5.23
N ALA A 38 -5.07 -15.51 4.33
CA ALA A 38 -4.09 -16.57 4.49
C ALA A 38 -2.91 -16.31 3.55
N VAL A 39 -1.72 -16.07 4.10
CA VAL A 39 -0.53 -15.68 3.34
C VAL A 39 0.56 -16.74 3.52
N ALA A 40 1.20 -17.13 2.43
CA ALA A 40 2.39 -17.95 2.44
C ALA A 40 3.60 -17.16 1.94
N PHE A 41 4.75 -17.46 2.55
CA PHE A 41 6.05 -16.92 2.17
C PHE A 41 6.93 -18.04 1.65
N ASP A 42 7.59 -17.82 0.52
CA ASP A 42 8.57 -18.74 -0.05
C ASP A 42 9.84 -17.99 -0.42
N PHE A 43 10.99 -18.55 -0.06
CA PHE A 43 12.30 -17.98 -0.36
C PHE A 43 13.38 -19.05 -0.35
N ALA A 44 14.45 -18.82 -1.11
CA ALA A 44 15.56 -19.75 -1.19
C ALA A 44 16.27 -19.88 0.17
N ARG A 45 16.50 -21.13 0.59
CA ARG A 45 17.25 -21.46 1.81
C ARG A 45 18.76 -21.33 1.63
N THR A 46 19.26 -21.15 0.41
CA THR A 46 20.66 -20.85 0.14
C THR A 46 20.76 -19.60 -0.72
N ALA A 47 21.73 -18.72 -0.42
CA ALA A 47 22.04 -17.55 -1.23
C ALA A 47 23.51 -17.55 -1.64
N GLU A 48 23.76 -17.31 -2.92
CA GLU A 48 25.10 -17.08 -3.44
C GLU A 48 25.49 -15.62 -3.17
N CYS A 49 26.70 -15.44 -2.64
CA CYS A 49 27.25 -14.13 -2.34
C CYS A 49 28.36 -13.80 -3.34
N ARG A 50 28.34 -12.59 -3.89
CA ARG A 50 29.40 -12.11 -4.78
C ARG A 50 30.31 -11.18 -4.00
N GLU A 51 31.61 -11.35 -4.17
CA GLU A 51 32.58 -10.37 -3.68
C GLU A 51 32.43 -9.09 -4.49
N LEU A 52 32.42 -7.96 -3.81
CA LEU A 52 32.35 -6.65 -4.44
C LEU A 52 33.76 -6.09 -4.63
N ASP A 53 33.93 -5.20 -5.61
CA ASP A 53 35.22 -4.58 -5.89
C ASP A 53 35.67 -3.74 -4.67
N PRO A 54 36.84 -4.04 -4.07
CA PRO A 54 37.38 -3.26 -2.96
C PRO A 54 37.54 -1.77 -3.27
N ALA A 55 37.73 -1.39 -4.54
CA ALA A 55 37.85 0.00 -4.97
C ALA A 55 36.56 0.81 -4.75
N GLU A 56 35.40 0.15 -4.70
CA GLU A 56 34.12 0.78 -4.38
C GLU A 56 33.97 1.09 -2.87
N PHE A 57 34.80 0.46 -2.03
CA PHE A 57 34.70 0.53 -0.57
C PHE A 57 36.06 0.81 0.09
N PRO A 58 36.65 2.00 -0.15
CA PRO A 58 37.96 2.36 0.41
C PRO A 58 37.96 2.50 1.94
N GLU A 59 36.77 2.56 2.56
CA GLU A 59 36.59 2.69 4.01
C GLU A 59 36.67 1.36 4.77
N LEU A 60 36.77 0.21 4.06
CA LEU A 60 36.91 -1.10 4.71
C LEU A 60 38.24 -1.22 5.43
N TYR A 61 38.23 -1.91 6.59
CA TYR A 61 39.47 -2.19 7.30
C TYR A 61 40.30 -3.24 6.56
N ALA A 62 41.62 -3.22 6.79
CA ALA A 62 42.51 -4.26 6.30
C ALA A 62 42.07 -5.63 6.86
N GLY A 63 41.94 -6.63 5.99
CA GLY A 63 41.45 -7.97 6.34
C GLY A 63 39.92 -8.12 6.32
N GLU A 64 39.18 -7.10 5.86
CA GLU A 64 37.75 -7.18 5.55
C GLU A 64 37.51 -7.19 4.04
N LYS A 65 36.36 -7.71 3.63
CA LYS A 65 35.82 -7.56 2.27
C LYS A 65 34.33 -7.35 2.30
N ALA A 66 33.81 -6.73 1.23
CA ALA A 66 32.39 -6.57 1.03
C ALA A 66 31.83 -7.68 0.13
N ILE A 67 30.70 -8.24 0.54
CA ILE A 67 29.94 -9.22 -0.25
C ILE A 67 28.52 -8.73 -0.47
N GLU A 68 27.91 -9.13 -1.59
CA GLU A 68 26.51 -8.87 -1.90
C GLU A 68 25.74 -10.19 -1.94
N CYS A 69 24.59 -10.22 -1.27
CA CYS A 69 23.65 -11.33 -1.32
C CYS A 69 22.25 -10.83 -1.69
N THR A 70 21.51 -11.62 -2.45
CA THR A 70 20.16 -11.27 -2.89
C THR A 70 19.18 -12.35 -2.48
N LEU A 71 18.14 -11.94 -1.74
CA LEU A 71 17.01 -12.75 -1.34
C LEU A 71 15.83 -12.44 -2.25
N ARG A 72 15.30 -13.47 -2.90
CA ARG A 72 14.01 -13.41 -3.61
C ARG A 72 12.95 -14.01 -2.72
N LEU A 73 12.01 -13.17 -2.30
CA LEU A 73 10.87 -13.54 -1.47
C LEU A 73 9.60 -13.53 -2.32
N SER A 74 8.97 -14.68 -2.45
CA SER A 74 7.62 -14.80 -2.99
C SER A 74 6.60 -14.71 -1.86
N VAL A 75 5.64 -13.83 -2.04
CA VAL A 75 4.47 -13.64 -1.17
C VAL A 75 3.26 -14.12 -1.95
N ASN A 76 2.53 -15.08 -1.40
CA ASN A 76 1.36 -15.68 -2.04
C ASN A 76 0.14 -15.53 -1.14
N LEU A 77 -0.91 -14.87 -1.64
CA LEU A 77 -2.19 -14.78 -0.94
C LEU A 77 -3.04 -16.00 -1.30
N ILE A 78 -3.10 -16.97 -0.39
CA ILE A 78 -3.82 -18.24 -0.61
C ILE A 78 -5.34 -18.01 -0.60
N SER A 79 -5.83 -17.18 0.31
CA SER A 79 -7.25 -16.85 0.45
C SER A 79 -7.46 -15.55 1.22
N GLY A 80 -8.67 -15.02 1.19
CA GLY A 80 -9.06 -13.82 1.92
C GLY A 80 -8.71 -12.52 1.18
N SER A 81 -8.88 -11.38 1.85
CA SER A 81 -8.69 -10.06 1.23
C SER A 81 -7.31 -9.46 1.52
N ALA A 82 -6.56 -9.14 0.45
CA ALA A 82 -5.28 -8.43 0.53
C ALA A 82 -5.39 -7.08 1.29
N ASN A 83 -6.54 -6.42 1.20
CA ASN A 83 -6.79 -5.12 1.85
C ASN A 83 -6.76 -5.18 3.39
N ARG A 84 -6.79 -6.39 3.97
CA ARG A 84 -6.66 -6.58 5.42
C ARG A 84 -5.21 -6.76 5.87
N ILE A 85 -4.27 -6.84 4.93
CA ILE A 85 -2.83 -6.84 5.17
C ILE A 85 -2.37 -5.40 5.07
N GLU A 86 -1.83 -4.86 6.17
CA GLU A 86 -1.40 -3.47 6.26
C GLU A 86 0.12 -3.35 6.10
N GLU A 87 0.87 -4.36 6.52
CA GLU A 87 2.33 -4.34 6.49
C GLU A 87 2.89 -5.76 6.29
N LEU A 88 3.81 -5.88 5.33
CA LEU A 88 4.74 -6.98 5.21
C LEU A 88 6.09 -6.55 5.78
N ARG A 89 6.61 -7.28 6.76
CA ARG A 89 7.92 -7.06 7.35
C ARG A 89 8.85 -8.22 7.01
N VAL A 90 9.98 -7.91 6.41
CA VAL A 90 11.07 -8.85 6.09
C VAL A 90 12.29 -8.43 6.90
N GLU A 91 12.88 -9.36 7.64
CA GLU A 91 14.08 -9.14 8.44
C GLU A 91 15.13 -10.16 8.04
N MET A 92 16.36 -9.69 7.80
CA MET A 92 17.53 -10.51 7.52
C MET A 92 18.56 -10.16 8.59
N THR A 93 18.77 -11.06 9.54
CA THR A 93 19.60 -10.81 10.73
C THR A 93 20.66 -11.90 10.87
N ASP A 94 21.87 -11.52 11.24
CA ASP A 94 22.89 -12.46 11.69
C ASP A 94 22.73 -12.71 13.21
N PRO A 95 22.32 -13.93 13.62
CA PRO A 95 22.15 -14.26 15.04
C PRO A 95 23.45 -14.13 15.85
N ASP A 96 24.60 -14.36 15.21
CA ASP A 96 25.92 -14.40 15.86
C ASP A 96 26.64 -13.04 15.83
N ARG A 97 26.06 -12.03 15.15
CA ARG A 97 26.60 -10.66 15.01
C ARG A 97 28.06 -10.63 14.52
N ARG A 98 28.40 -11.51 13.58
CA ARG A 98 29.67 -11.56 12.84
C ARG A 98 29.65 -10.74 11.55
N LEU A 99 28.48 -10.57 10.92
CA LEU A 99 28.30 -9.93 9.62
C LEU A 99 27.72 -8.53 9.81
N ARG A 100 28.42 -7.51 9.32
CA ARG A 100 27.99 -6.11 9.45
C ARG A 100 27.38 -5.62 8.15
N VAL A 101 26.20 -5.04 8.22
CA VAL A 101 25.49 -4.44 7.08
C VAL A 101 26.22 -3.19 6.61
N LEU A 102 26.64 -3.22 5.36
CA LEU A 102 27.24 -2.11 4.64
C LEU A 102 26.18 -1.24 3.97
N SER A 103 25.29 -1.88 3.21
CA SER A 103 24.14 -1.23 2.58
C SER A 103 23.10 -2.27 2.15
N PHE A 104 21.94 -1.81 1.70
CA PHE A 104 20.82 -2.67 1.34
C PHE A 104 19.95 -2.04 0.25
N SER A 105 19.12 -2.85 -0.37
CA SER A 105 18.12 -2.45 -1.36
C SER A 105 16.90 -3.36 -1.24
N PRO A 106 15.66 -2.84 -1.39
CA PRO A 106 15.30 -1.47 -1.69
C PRO A 106 15.54 -0.49 -0.53
N GLN A 107 15.79 0.77 -0.88
CA GLN A 107 15.84 1.88 0.06
C GLN A 107 14.43 2.39 0.39
N THR A 108 14.32 3.17 1.47
CA THR A 108 13.04 3.77 1.88
C THR A 108 12.43 4.58 0.74
N LYS A 109 11.19 4.27 0.37
CA LYS A 109 10.44 4.87 -0.74
C LYS A 109 9.13 5.50 -0.25
N LEU A 110 8.89 6.73 -0.68
CA LEU A 110 7.63 7.44 -0.48
C LEU A 110 6.86 7.50 -1.81
N GLU A 111 5.60 7.08 -1.84
CA GLU A 111 4.72 7.18 -3.01
C GLU A 111 3.50 8.04 -2.69
N SER A 112 2.99 8.76 -3.68
CA SER A 112 1.70 9.43 -3.59
C SER A 112 0.62 8.51 -4.15
N GLU A 113 -0.58 8.52 -3.57
CA GLU A 113 -1.75 7.84 -4.15
C GLU A 113 -2.26 8.51 -5.43
N TYR A 114 -1.89 9.78 -5.65
CA TYR A 114 -2.20 10.56 -6.84
C TYR A 114 -1.01 10.55 -7.80
N ALA A 115 -1.28 10.31 -9.08
CA ALA A 115 -0.27 10.29 -10.15
C ALA A 115 0.31 11.69 -10.44
N ASP A 116 -0.49 12.74 -10.22
CA ASP A 116 -0.13 14.13 -10.47
C ASP A 116 -0.44 15.03 -9.24
N ASN A 117 0.06 16.26 -9.25
CA ASN A 117 -0.32 17.26 -8.25
C ASN A 117 -1.85 17.46 -8.28
N ILE A 118 -2.45 17.61 -7.10
CA ILE A 118 -3.90 17.81 -6.99
C ILE A 118 -4.17 19.25 -7.44
N GLU A 119 -4.72 19.41 -8.63
CA GLU A 119 -5.24 20.67 -9.13
C GLU A 119 -6.69 20.82 -8.67
N TRP A 120 -6.95 21.80 -7.81
CA TRP A 120 -8.32 22.14 -7.42
C TRP A 120 -8.77 23.38 -8.20
N THR A 121 -9.78 23.21 -9.04
CA THR A 121 -10.41 24.33 -9.77
C THR A 121 -11.69 24.71 -9.03
N LYS A 122 -11.65 25.79 -8.26
CA LYS A 122 -12.85 26.37 -7.64
C LYS A 122 -13.41 27.47 -8.53
N THR A 123 -14.46 27.17 -9.28
CA THR A 123 -15.23 28.21 -9.99
C THR A 123 -16.24 28.81 -9.01
N THR A 124 -16.01 30.04 -8.55
CA THR A 124 -17.00 30.79 -7.77
C THR A 124 -17.71 31.76 -8.71
N GLU A 125 -19.00 31.55 -8.96
CA GLU A 125 -19.86 32.50 -9.68
C GLU A 125 -20.62 33.33 -8.66
N SER A 126 -20.24 34.60 -8.46
CA SER A 126 -21.04 35.55 -7.71
C SER A 126 -21.77 36.47 -8.68
N GLY A 127 -23.05 36.17 -8.94
CA GLY A 127 -23.95 37.07 -9.64
C GLY A 127 -24.61 38.02 -8.66
N GLN A 128 -24.18 39.29 -8.62
CA GLN A 128 -24.99 40.38 -8.08
C GLN A 128 -24.99 41.54 -9.08
N SER A 129 -26.15 41.77 -9.68
CA SER A 129 -26.44 42.90 -10.54
C SER A 129 -26.70 44.14 -9.68
N LEU A 130 -26.01 45.25 -9.95
CA LEU A 130 -26.56 46.62 -9.96
C LEU A 130 -25.48 47.70 -10.20
N GLY A 131 -25.55 48.35 -11.37
CA GLY A 131 -25.64 49.81 -11.53
C GLY A 131 -24.49 50.75 -11.10
N MET A 132 -23.92 51.42 -12.13
CA MET A 132 -23.45 52.84 -12.20
C MET A 132 -21.97 53.22 -11.96
N SER A 133 -21.40 53.70 -13.07
CA SER A 133 -20.20 54.50 -13.41
C SER A 133 -19.33 55.19 -12.33
N LEU A 134 -18.00 55.15 -12.52
CA LEU A 134 -17.19 56.25 -13.08
C LEU A 134 -15.73 55.76 -13.29
N GLY A 135 -15.12 56.12 -14.42
CA GLY A 135 -13.77 55.67 -14.78
C GLY A 135 -12.66 56.20 -13.85
N GLY A 136 -11.65 55.36 -13.65
CA GLY A 136 -10.39 55.73 -13.00
C GLY A 136 -9.36 54.63 -13.16
N GLU A 137 -8.18 54.98 -13.68
CA GLU A 137 -7.00 54.11 -13.68
C GLU A 137 -6.46 54.01 -12.24
N LEU A 138 -6.20 52.79 -11.77
CA LEU A 138 -5.50 52.54 -10.51
C LEU A 138 -4.26 51.67 -10.78
N PRO A 139 -3.05 52.23 -10.68
CA PRO A 139 -1.84 51.43 -10.68
C PRO A 139 -1.69 50.74 -9.32
N THR A 140 -1.68 49.41 -9.30
CA THR A 140 -1.25 48.68 -8.10
C THR A 140 0.26 48.46 -8.13
N PRO A 141 1.01 48.99 -7.15
CA PRO A 141 2.38 48.57 -6.92
C PRO A 141 2.32 47.23 -6.18
N VAL A 142 3.23 46.31 -6.50
CA VAL A 142 3.47 45.00 -5.87
C VAL A 142 3.06 43.83 -6.79
N GLY A 143 4.09 43.29 -7.45
CA GLY A 143 4.22 41.84 -7.56
C GLY A 143 3.65 41.17 -8.81
N GLY A 144 4.14 41.55 -10.00
CA GLY A 144 4.39 40.61 -11.11
C GLY A 144 3.23 39.72 -11.61
N VAL A 145 1.97 40.11 -11.43
CA VAL A 145 0.83 39.39 -12.01
C VAL A 145 0.68 39.80 -13.48
N ILE A 146 1.07 38.91 -14.39
CA ILE A 146 0.75 39.06 -15.82
C ILE A 146 -0.65 38.48 -16.03
N ALA A 147 -1.64 39.36 -16.10
CA ALA A 147 -3.00 38.99 -16.48
C ALA A 147 -3.07 38.79 -18.00
N HIS A 148 -3.22 37.54 -18.47
CA HIS A 148 -3.55 37.26 -19.86
C HIS A 148 -5.06 37.28 -20.05
N ILE A 149 -5.56 38.36 -20.65
CA ILE A 149 -6.97 38.54 -21.00
C ILE A 149 -7.14 38.09 -22.46
N THR A 150 -7.80 36.95 -22.69
CA THR A 150 -8.20 36.54 -24.05
C THR A 150 -9.69 36.88 -24.24
N PRO A 151 -10.06 37.89 -25.05
CA PRO A 151 -11.45 38.21 -25.27
C PRO A 151 -12.04 37.28 -26.33
N THR A 152 -13.04 36.46 -25.96
CA THR A 152 -13.94 35.82 -26.92
C THR A 152 -15.19 36.69 -27.08
N ALA A 153 -15.31 37.32 -28.25
CA ALA A 153 -16.47 38.13 -28.61
C ALA A 153 -17.69 37.24 -28.87
N SER A 154 -18.64 37.24 -27.94
CA SER A 154 -20.03 36.87 -28.22
C SER A 154 -20.95 37.98 -27.72
N THR A 155 -21.74 38.50 -28.64
CA THR A 155 -22.54 39.72 -28.51
C THR A 155 -23.73 39.48 -27.59
N GLY A 156 -23.62 39.89 -26.33
CA GLY A 156 -24.68 39.82 -25.30
C GLY A 156 -24.10 40.09 -23.92
N LEU A 157 -24.16 41.35 -23.48
CA LEU A 157 -23.46 41.88 -22.29
C LEU A 157 -23.95 41.24 -20.98
N THR A 158 -23.27 40.18 -20.55
CA THR A 158 -23.27 39.68 -19.17
C THR A 158 -21.81 39.57 -18.76
N GLU A 159 -21.33 40.49 -17.93
CA GLU A 159 -19.96 40.44 -17.42
C GLU A 159 -19.89 39.31 -16.39
N ARG A 160 -19.42 38.15 -16.85
CA ARG A 160 -19.25 36.95 -16.06
C ARG A 160 -17.81 36.94 -15.56
N GLU A 161 -17.60 37.40 -14.33
CA GLU A 161 -16.31 37.27 -13.64
C GLU A 161 -16.09 35.80 -13.28
N VAL A 162 -15.17 35.14 -13.98
CA VAL A 162 -14.74 33.76 -13.69
C VAL A 162 -13.35 33.84 -13.07
N ILE A 163 -13.27 33.97 -11.75
CA ILE A 163 -12.00 33.83 -11.03
C ILE A 163 -11.64 32.35 -11.04
N THR A 164 -10.60 31.99 -11.78
CA THR A 164 -10.02 30.64 -11.80
C THR A 164 -8.76 30.63 -10.95
N GLU A 165 -8.89 30.40 -9.64
CA GLU A 165 -7.73 30.13 -8.80
C GLU A 165 -7.26 28.69 -9.01
N LYS A 166 -6.14 28.52 -9.71
CA LYS A 166 -5.45 27.25 -9.86
C LYS A 166 -4.48 27.07 -8.69
N GLN A 167 -4.92 26.40 -7.63
CA GLN A 167 -4.01 25.98 -6.55
C GLN A 167 -3.51 24.57 -6.81
N CYS A 168 -2.21 24.45 -7.10
CA CYS A 168 -1.52 23.17 -7.19
C CYS A 168 -1.11 22.74 -5.77
N ARG A 169 -1.78 21.72 -5.22
CA ARG A 169 -1.37 21.12 -3.94
C ARG A 169 -0.47 19.92 -4.21
N VAL A 170 0.69 19.87 -3.56
CA VAL A 170 1.55 18.69 -3.58
C VAL A 170 0.78 17.52 -2.98
N ALA A 171 0.65 16.45 -3.75
CA ALA A 171 -0.09 15.27 -3.32
C ALA A 171 0.57 14.62 -2.09
N PRO A 172 -0.22 14.21 -1.08
CA PRO A 172 0.31 13.59 0.13
C PRO A 172 1.04 12.29 -0.23
N LYS A 173 2.31 12.19 0.19
CA LYS A 173 3.14 10.99 0.00
C LYS A 173 3.05 10.10 1.25
N GLN A 174 2.83 8.82 1.04
CA GLN A 174 2.83 7.76 2.03
C GLN A 174 4.08 6.88 1.87
N THR A 175 4.63 6.40 2.98
CA THR A 175 5.76 5.47 2.96
C THR A 175 5.29 4.10 2.51
N VAL A 176 5.76 3.66 1.33
CA VAL A 176 5.43 2.36 0.75
C VAL A 176 6.48 1.32 1.10
N ILE A 177 7.74 1.76 1.20
CA ILE A 177 8.83 0.93 1.70
C ILE A 177 9.56 1.72 2.77
N ALA A 178 9.71 1.17 3.96
CA ALA A 178 10.65 1.64 4.97
C ALA A 178 11.72 0.57 5.18
N ALA A 179 12.98 0.95 5.09
CA ALA A 179 14.10 0.04 5.28
C ALA A 179 15.12 0.64 6.24
N GLY A 180 15.81 -0.21 6.99
CA GLY A 180 16.79 0.22 7.98
C GLY A 180 17.54 -0.95 8.58
N THR A 181 18.55 -0.64 9.40
CA THR A 181 19.32 -1.64 10.12
C THR A 181 18.72 -1.95 11.49
N VAL A 182 19.00 -3.15 11.99
CA VAL A 182 18.73 -3.62 13.35
C VAL A 182 20.00 -4.24 13.93
N ASP A 183 20.00 -4.54 15.24
CA ASP A 183 21.09 -5.21 15.93
C ASP A 183 22.46 -4.55 15.71
N GLU A 184 22.53 -3.23 15.88
CA GLU A 184 23.77 -2.45 15.70
C GLU A 184 24.40 -2.65 14.31
N ALA A 185 23.56 -2.70 13.28
CA ALA A 185 23.93 -2.99 11.89
C ALA A 185 24.36 -4.45 11.63
N HIS A 186 23.92 -5.42 12.43
CA HIS A 186 24.05 -6.86 12.12
C HIS A 186 22.78 -7.48 11.53
N GLY A 187 21.81 -6.64 11.20
CA GLY A 187 20.65 -7.04 10.42
C GLY A 187 20.02 -5.87 9.71
N VAL A 188 19.12 -6.19 8.79
CA VAL A 188 18.31 -5.25 8.03
C VAL A 188 16.85 -5.66 8.10
N PHE A 189 15.97 -4.66 8.12
CA PHE A 189 14.55 -4.86 7.95
C PHE A 189 14.01 -4.07 6.77
N PHE A 190 12.97 -4.61 6.15
CA PHE A 190 12.16 -3.97 5.12
C PHE A 190 10.70 -4.07 5.53
N LYS A 191 10.01 -2.95 5.57
CA LYS A 191 8.57 -2.85 5.80
C LYS A 191 7.92 -2.36 4.52
N LEU A 192 7.10 -3.21 3.92
CA LEU A 192 6.35 -2.90 2.73
C LEU A 192 4.90 -2.67 3.14
N ARG A 193 4.32 -1.59 2.63
CA ARG A 193 2.90 -1.26 2.80
C ARG A 193 2.23 -1.28 1.44
N PRO A 194 0.97 -1.75 1.35
CA PRO A 194 0.26 -1.73 0.09
C PRO A 194 0.06 -0.27 -0.35
N SER A 195 0.17 -0.02 -1.65
CA SER A 195 -0.20 1.28 -2.26
C SER A 195 -1.12 1.03 -3.46
N PRO A 196 -1.90 2.01 -3.92
CA PRO A 196 -2.67 1.86 -5.15
C PRO A 196 -1.82 1.51 -6.39
N GLN A 197 -0.52 1.78 -6.31
CA GLN A 197 0.46 1.55 -7.39
C GLN A 197 1.32 0.31 -7.16
N SER A 198 1.24 -0.36 -6.01
CA SER A 198 2.07 -1.52 -5.68
C SER A 198 1.31 -2.59 -4.90
N THR A 199 1.51 -3.85 -5.27
CA THR A 199 0.94 -5.01 -4.57
C THR A 199 1.94 -5.60 -3.58
N LEU A 200 1.45 -6.10 -2.45
CA LEU A 200 2.25 -6.90 -1.52
C LEU A 200 2.46 -8.33 -2.03
N GLU A 201 1.58 -8.82 -2.90
CA GLU A 201 1.65 -10.16 -3.48
C GLU A 201 2.64 -10.19 -4.66
N GLY A 202 3.30 -11.34 -4.85
CA GLY A 202 4.28 -11.55 -5.92
C GLY A 202 5.70 -11.70 -5.40
N MET A 203 6.67 -11.51 -6.29
CA MET A 203 8.09 -11.66 -5.98
C MET A 203 8.72 -10.31 -5.64
N HIS A 204 9.37 -10.23 -4.48
CA HIS A 204 10.12 -9.09 -4.00
C HIS A 204 11.60 -9.46 -3.91
N GLU A 205 12.47 -8.59 -4.41
CA GLU A 205 13.92 -8.79 -4.36
C GLU A 205 14.53 -7.86 -3.31
N PHE A 206 15.27 -8.45 -2.38
CA PHE A 206 15.99 -7.76 -1.31
C PHE A 206 17.48 -8.06 -1.45
N THR A 207 18.29 -7.02 -1.62
CA THR A 207 19.74 -7.15 -1.70
C THR A 207 20.36 -6.57 -0.45
N VAL A 208 21.31 -7.29 0.15
CA VAL A 208 22.06 -6.86 1.33
C VAL A 208 23.54 -7.00 1.03
N ARG A 209 24.27 -5.91 1.27
CA ARG A 209 25.73 -5.88 1.21
C ARG A 209 26.27 -5.96 2.62
N LEU A 210 27.21 -6.86 2.85
CA LEU A 210 27.75 -7.20 4.16
C LEU A 210 29.27 -7.05 4.14
N ILE A 211 29.82 -6.60 5.25
CA ILE A 211 31.26 -6.63 5.56
C ILE A 211 31.53 -7.96 6.26
N VAL A 212 32.53 -8.69 5.76
CA VAL A 212 32.94 -10.00 6.27
C VAL A 212 34.48 -10.09 6.32
N PRO A 213 35.06 -11.04 7.07
CA PRO A 213 36.50 -11.30 7.02
C PRO A 213 36.98 -11.63 5.59
N GLU A 214 38.22 -11.28 5.26
CA GLU A 214 38.82 -11.53 3.94
C GLU A 214 38.77 -13.02 3.53
N ASN A 215 39.02 -13.90 4.51
CA ASN A 215 38.98 -15.36 4.33
C ASN A 215 37.57 -15.96 4.42
N TRP A 216 36.52 -15.13 4.46
CA TRP A 216 35.14 -15.59 4.54
C TRP A 216 34.74 -16.40 3.30
N ARG A 217 34.06 -17.52 3.53
CA ARG A 217 33.61 -18.46 2.49
C ARG A 217 32.09 -18.72 2.54
N GLY A 218 31.45 -18.50 3.68
CA GLY A 218 30.04 -18.78 3.92
C GLY A 218 29.66 -18.55 5.38
N ASP A 219 28.37 -18.32 5.62
CA ASP A 219 27.76 -18.14 6.95
C ASP A 219 26.23 -18.41 6.83
N ALA A 220 25.41 -18.06 7.80
CA ALA A 220 23.95 -18.13 7.72
C ALA A 220 23.30 -16.84 8.20
N LEU A 221 22.21 -16.44 7.53
CA LEU A 221 21.33 -15.38 8.01
C LEU A 221 20.00 -15.98 8.44
N ARG A 222 19.39 -15.43 9.48
CA ARG A 222 17.99 -15.69 9.79
C ARG A 222 17.11 -14.74 8.99
N VAL A 223 16.25 -15.29 8.16
CA VAL A 223 15.22 -14.55 7.42
C VAL A 223 13.89 -14.72 8.15
N THR A 224 13.25 -13.62 8.52
CA THR A 224 11.92 -13.60 9.13
C THR A 224 10.97 -12.75 8.28
N CYS A 225 9.90 -13.34 7.81
CA CYS A 225 8.83 -12.69 7.06
C CYS A 225 7.56 -12.69 7.90
N THR A 226 6.91 -11.53 8.02
CA THR A 226 5.68 -11.36 8.81
C THR A 226 4.68 -10.51 8.04
N ALA A 227 3.45 -11.01 7.86
CA ALA A 227 2.32 -10.22 7.38
C ALA A 227 1.45 -9.82 8.58
N THR A 228 1.16 -8.52 8.70
CA THR A 228 0.33 -7.97 9.77
C THR A 228 -0.78 -7.09 9.21
N GLY A 229 -1.84 -6.92 9.97
CA GLY A 229 -2.91 -5.99 9.65
C GLY A 229 -3.97 -5.97 10.73
N THR A 230 -5.23 -5.69 10.37
CA THR A 230 -6.30 -5.53 11.35
C THR A 230 -7.42 -6.56 11.21
N ALA A 231 -7.85 -7.09 12.36
CA ALA A 231 -9.04 -7.89 12.53
C ALA A 231 -10.15 -7.08 13.19
N LYS A 232 -11.38 -7.20 12.66
CA LYS A 232 -12.56 -6.61 13.31
C LYS A 232 -13.21 -7.66 14.19
N VAL A 233 -13.07 -7.51 15.51
CA VAL A 233 -13.70 -8.36 16.52
C VAL A 233 -14.69 -7.51 17.30
N LEU A 234 -15.98 -7.85 17.22
CA LEU A 234 -17.06 -7.17 17.96
C LEU A 234 -16.95 -5.63 17.91
N TRP A 235 -16.97 -5.07 16.69
CA TRP A 235 -16.87 -3.63 16.41
C TRP A 235 -15.52 -2.96 16.71
N VAL A 236 -14.57 -3.66 17.34
CA VAL A 236 -13.23 -3.15 17.64
C VAL A 236 -12.23 -3.65 16.58
N LYS A 237 -11.38 -2.74 16.08
CA LYS A 237 -10.22 -3.11 15.26
C LYS A 237 -9.08 -3.54 16.18
N GLN A 238 -8.55 -4.73 15.97
CA GLN A 238 -7.40 -5.27 16.68
C GLN A 238 -6.27 -5.56 15.69
N HIS A 239 -5.03 -5.29 16.08
CA HIS A 239 -3.87 -5.67 15.30
C HIS A 239 -3.68 -7.20 15.35
N LYS A 240 -3.43 -7.83 14.20
CA LYS A 240 -3.26 -9.28 14.07
C LYS A 240 -2.13 -9.59 13.11
N THR A 241 -1.32 -10.59 13.46
CA THR A 241 -0.38 -11.22 12.55
C THR A 241 -1.11 -12.29 11.75
N TRP A 242 -1.12 -12.16 10.43
CA TRP A 242 -1.79 -13.07 9.50
C TRP A 242 -0.92 -14.27 9.16
N ALA A 243 0.37 -14.04 8.97
CA ALA A 243 1.34 -15.08 8.68
C ALA A 243 2.72 -14.69 9.22
N ARG A 244 3.49 -15.69 9.61
CA ARG A 244 4.90 -15.53 9.99
C ARG A 244 5.68 -16.77 9.56
N THR A 245 6.75 -16.55 8.81
CA THR A 245 7.72 -17.59 8.44
C THR A 245 9.10 -17.12 8.88
N ALA A 246 9.85 -17.98 9.56
CA ALA A 246 11.22 -17.70 9.93
C ALA A 246 12.08 -18.91 9.59
N ALA A 247 13.15 -18.70 8.84
CA ALA A 247 14.04 -19.78 8.43
C ALA A 247 15.47 -19.27 8.23
N GLU A 248 16.43 -20.17 8.35
CA GLU A 248 17.82 -19.83 8.04
C GLU A 248 18.10 -19.94 6.54
N THR A 249 18.85 -18.97 6.04
CA THR A 249 19.37 -18.92 4.68
C THR A 249 20.88 -19.01 4.74
N ALA A 250 21.44 -20.13 4.27
CA ALA A 250 22.88 -20.33 4.22
C ALA A 250 23.50 -19.52 3.07
N LEU A 251 24.51 -18.74 3.40
CA LEU A 251 25.31 -17.92 2.49
C LEU A 251 26.55 -18.71 2.06
N TYR A 252 26.95 -18.55 0.80
CA TYR A 252 28.22 -19.09 0.30
C TYR A 252 28.82 -18.17 -0.77
N LEU A 253 30.15 -18.10 -0.82
CA LEU A 253 30.85 -17.28 -1.80
C LEU A 253 30.73 -17.88 -3.21
N ALA A 254 30.44 -17.04 -4.20
CA ALA A 254 30.38 -17.43 -5.60
C ALA A 254 31.71 -18.03 -6.06
N GLY A 255 31.64 -19.12 -6.83
CA GLY A 255 32.83 -19.87 -7.27
C GLY A 255 33.39 -20.86 -6.26
N ASP A 256 32.97 -20.82 -4.99
CA ASP A 256 33.39 -21.80 -3.97
C ASP A 256 32.47 -23.03 -3.92
N ALA A 257 32.86 -24.07 -4.67
CA ALA A 257 32.09 -25.30 -4.75
C ALA A 257 31.94 -26.04 -3.40
N GLN A 258 32.95 -25.97 -2.53
CA GLN A 258 32.92 -26.63 -1.23
C GLN A 258 31.97 -25.88 -0.28
N ALA A 259 32.07 -24.55 -0.22
CA ALA A 259 31.16 -23.74 0.58
C ALA A 259 29.71 -23.90 0.12
N ARG A 260 29.47 -23.95 -1.19
CA ARG A 260 28.15 -24.24 -1.76
C ARG A 260 27.59 -25.59 -1.30
N GLN A 261 28.43 -26.64 -1.28
CA GLN A 261 28.00 -27.96 -0.83
C GLN A 261 27.72 -27.98 0.68
N ALA A 262 28.54 -27.28 1.48
CA ALA A 262 28.32 -27.12 2.91
C ALA A 262 26.99 -26.40 3.20
N ALA A 263 26.72 -25.28 2.52
CA ALA A 263 25.48 -24.52 2.64
C ALA A 263 24.23 -25.37 2.31
N ARG A 264 24.29 -26.18 1.25
CA ARG A 264 23.19 -27.10 0.89
C ARG A 264 22.92 -28.15 1.95
N ARG A 265 23.98 -28.71 2.56
CA ARG A 265 23.84 -29.69 3.65
C ARG A 265 23.24 -29.04 4.90
N TYR A 266 23.72 -27.84 5.25
CA TYR A 266 23.25 -27.08 6.41
C TYR A 266 21.74 -26.89 6.41
N VAL A 267 21.16 -26.54 5.27
CA VAL A 267 19.72 -26.20 5.18
C VAL A 267 18.79 -27.39 4.98
N THR A 268 19.34 -28.58 4.74
CA THR A 268 18.59 -29.82 4.53
C THR A 268 18.51 -30.66 5.81
N GLN A 269 19.35 -30.37 6.80
CA GLN A 269 19.32 -30.99 8.13
C GLN A 269 18.20 -30.39 8.99
#